data_AF-A0A0R3PJW0-F1
#
_entry.id   AF-A0A0R3PJW0-F1
#
_cell.length_a   1.000
_cell.length_b   1.000
_cell.length_c   1.000
_cell.angle_alpha   90.00
_cell.angle_beta   90.00
_cell.angle_gamma   90.00
#
_symmetry.space_group_name_H-M   'P 1'
#
loop_
_entity.id
_entity.type
_entity.pdbx_description
1 polymer ?
#
loop_
_entity_poly.entity_id
_entity_poly.type
_entity_poly.pdbx_seq_one_letter_code
_entity_poly.pdbx_strand_id
1 'polypeptide(L)'
;MPFQFEDLKRVLVKSKEDLEFAKEDMKNGETPARKKALKKANQKYEIQMKALDDFITGKLADLKNEHVKEIEMIITEAQLTGVQLVVVACVNCIQPTSPKHMTREEENPIAKL
;
A
#
# COMPACT_ATOMS: atom_id res chain seq x y z
N MET A 1 2.30 -12.53 -9.00
CA MET A 1 1.31 -11.92 -9.94
C MET A 1 1.68 -10.46 -10.26
N PRO A 2 2.74 -10.19 -11.05
CA PRO A 2 3.19 -8.82 -11.35
C PRO A 2 2.18 -8.03 -12.20
N PHE A 3 1.38 -8.72 -13.02
CA PHE A 3 0.40 -8.08 -13.90
C PHE A 3 -0.71 -7.34 -13.15
N GLN A 4 -1.21 -7.88 -12.03
CA GLN A 4 -2.30 -7.23 -11.27
C GLN A 4 -1.87 -5.91 -10.62
N PHE A 5 -0.65 -5.85 -10.08
CA PHE A 5 -0.15 -4.63 -9.44
C PHE A 5 0.12 -3.51 -10.46
N GLU A 6 0.74 -3.85 -11.59
CA GLU A 6 1.01 -2.88 -12.66
C GLU A 6 -0.28 -2.34 -13.30
N ASP A 7 -1.30 -3.19 -13.45
CA ASP A 7 -2.62 -2.75 -13.92
C ASP A 7 -3.28 -1.79 -12.94
N LEU A 8 -3.24 -2.11 -11.65
CA LEU A 8 -3.79 -1.26 -10.59
C LEU A 8 -3.10 0.11 -10.54
N LYS A 9 -1.78 0.12 -10.69
CA LYS A 9 -0.97 1.35 -10.78
C LYS A 9 -1.34 2.17 -12.01
N ARG A 10 -1.47 1.55 -13.19
CA ARG A 10 -1.89 2.23 -14.42
C ARG A 10 -3.27 2.88 -14.27
N VAL A 11 -4.23 2.16 -13.71
CA VAL A 11 -5.59 2.66 -13.50
C VAL A 11 -5.62 3.80 -12.47
N LEU A 12 -4.84 3.69 -11.39
CA LEU A 12 -4.72 4.75 -10.39
C LEU A 12 -4.15 6.04 -10.98
N VAL A 13 -3.06 5.95 -11.75
CA VAL A 13 -2.44 7.11 -12.43
C VAL A 13 -3.45 7.79 -13.34
N LYS A 14 -4.16 7.02 -14.18
CA LYS A 14 -5.20 7.56 -15.05
C LYS A 14 -6.32 8.25 -14.27
N SER A 15 -6.78 7.64 -13.17
CA SER A 15 -7.85 8.24 -12.34
C SER A 15 -7.40 9.53 -11.64
N LYS A 16 -6.10 9.67 -11.34
CA LYS A 16 -5.51 10.89 -10.80
C LYS A 16 -5.47 12.00 -11.85
N GLU A 17 -5.07 11.68 -13.09
CA GLU A 17 -5.08 12.61 -14.21
C GLU A 17 -6.50 13.13 -14.49
N ASP A 18 -7.50 12.23 -14.53
CA ASP A 18 -8.92 12.58 -14.68
C ASP A 18 -9.39 13.54 -13.57
N LEU A 19 -8.92 13.33 -12.33
CA LEU A 19 -9.25 14.17 -11.18
C LEU A 19 -8.60 15.56 -11.29
N GLU A 20 -7.33 15.64 -11.65
CA GLU A 20 -6.64 16.92 -11.85
C GLU A 20 -7.27 17.72 -12.99
N PHE A 21 -7.63 17.06 -14.10
CA PHE A 21 -8.37 17.71 -15.19
C PHE A 21 -9.73 18.24 -14.71
N ALA A 22 -10.49 17.47 -13.94
CA ALA A 22 -11.77 17.92 -13.41
C ALA A 22 -11.63 19.08 -12.40
N LYS A 23 -10.54 19.11 -11.62
CA LYS A 23 -10.22 20.25 -10.73
C LYS A 23 -9.86 21.49 -11.54
N GLU A 24 -9.10 21.34 -12.62
CA GLU A 24 -8.75 22.44 -13.52
C GLU A 24 -9.98 23.01 -14.23
N ASP A 25 -10.87 22.16 -14.74
CA ASP A 25 -12.12 22.60 -15.38
C ASP A 25 -13.05 23.34 -14.40
N MET A 26 -13.04 22.96 -13.11
CA MET A 26 -13.73 23.69 -12.04
C MET A 26 -13.16 25.09 -11.79
N LYS A 27 -11.85 25.32 -12.02
CA LYS A 27 -11.23 26.65 -11.95
C LYS A 27 -11.69 27.54 -13.11
N ASN A 28 -12.00 26.94 -14.27
CA ASN A 28 -12.49 27.63 -15.46
C ASN A 28 -14.00 27.96 -15.41
N GLY A 29 -14.62 27.84 -14.25
CA GLY A 29 -16.00 28.24 -14.00
C GLY A 29 -16.82 27.13 -13.35
N GLU A 30 -17.60 27.51 -12.35
CA GLU A 30 -18.34 26.56 -11.54
C GLU A 30 -19.73 26.30 -12.13
N THR A 31 -19.95 25.10 -12.68
CA THR A 31 -21.26 24.66 -13.16
C THR A 31 -21.70 23.37 -12.47
N PRO A 32 -23.02 23.10 -12.35
CA PRO A 32 -23.51 21.84 -11.77
C PRO A 32 -22.96 20.59 -12.46
N ALA A 33 -22.78 20.65 -13.79
CA ALA A 33 -22.18 19.57 -14.57
C ALA A 33 -20.71 19.31 -14.15
N ARG A 34 -19.92 20.38 -14.01
CA ARG A 34 -18.52 20.30 -13.57
C ARG A 34 -18.37 19.80 -12.14
N LYS A 35 -19.23 20.25 -11.22
CA LYS A 35 -19.31 19.70 -9.84
C LYS A 35 -19.54 18.19 -9.84
N LYS A 36 -20.49 17.73 -10.67
CA LYS A 36 -20.80 16.30 -10.80
C LYS A 36 -19.62 15.53 -11.39
N ALA A 37 -18.94 16.08 -12.39
CA ALA A 37 -17.74 15.49 -12.98
C ALA A 37 -16.60 15.37 -11.96
N LEU A 38 -16.31 16.44 -11.21
CA LEU A 38 -15.31 16.44 -10.13
C LEU A 38 -15.63 15.40 -9.06
N LYS A 39 -16.89 15.34 -8.58
CA LYS A 39 -17.31 14.34 -7.60
C LYS A 39 -17.12 12.91 -8.11
N LYS A 40 -17.44 12.65 -9.38
CA LYS A 40 -17.26 11.34 -10.00
C LYS A 40 -15.79 10.98 -10.18
N ALA A 41 -14.95 11.92 -10.60
CA ALA A 41 -13.51 11.71 -10.73
C ALA A 41 -12.87 11.42 -9.37
N ASN A 42 -13.26 12.17 -8.33
CA ASN A 42 -12.80 11.96 -6.97
C ASN A 42 -13.21 10.57 -6.43
N GLN A 43 -14.48 10.19 -6.61
CA GLN A 43 -14.94 8.84 -6.23
C GLN A 43 -14.17 7.73 -6.94
N LYS A 44 -13.88 7.88 -8.24
CA LYS A 44 -13.08 6.91 -8.97
C LYS A 44 -11.68 6.79 -8.39
N TYR A 45 -11.01 7.92 -8.13
CA TYR A 45 -9.67 7.93 -7.55
C TYR A 45 -9.63 7.25 -6.17
N GLU A 46 -10.58 7.56 -5.29
CA GLU A 46 -10.69 6.93 -3.96
C GLU A 46 -10.91 5.42 -4.04
N ILE A 47 -11.76 4.94 -4.97
CA ILE A 47 -11.98 3.51 -5.18
C ILE A 47 -10.67 2.82 -5.60
N GLN A 48 -9.90 3.42 -6.51
CA GLN A 48 -8.62 2.85 -6.96
C GLN A 48 -7.56 2.89 -5.86
N MET A 49 -7.52 3.95 -5.05
CA MET A 49 -6.65 4.03 -3.88
C MET A 49 -6.95 2.93 -2.87
N LYS A 50 -8.23 2.72 -2.55
CA LYS A 50 -8.64 1.65 -1.66
C LYS A 50 -8.28 0.27 -2.21
N ALA A 51 -8.49 0.03 -3.51
CA ALA A 51 -8.11 -1.23 -4.13
C ALA A 51 -6.60 -1.49 -4.05
N LEU A 52 -5.76 -0.45 -4.17
CA LEU A 52 -4.31 -0.54 -3.98
C LEU A 52 -3.95 -0.85 -2.53
N ASP A 53 -4.59 -0.20 -1.57
CA ASP A 53 -4.40 -0.44 -0.14
C ASP A 53 -4.79 -1.87 0.26
N ASP A 54 -5.95 -2.34 -0.22
CA ASP A 54 -6.43 -3.72 -0.04
C ASP A 54 -5.45 -4.73 -0.66
N PHE A 55 -4.88 -4.42 -1.84
CA PHE A 55 -3.87 -5.27 -2.49
C PHE A 55 -2.58 -5.37 -1.66
N ILE A 56 -2.07 -4.24 -1.17
CA ILE A 56 -0.84 -4.20 -0.38
C ILE A 56 -1.06 -4.91 0.97
N THR A 57 -2.19 -4.65 1.62
CA THR A 57 -2.44 -5.15 2.98
C THR A 57 -2.82 -6.63 2.98
N GLY A 58 -3.65 -7.07 2.03
CA GLY A 58 -4.08 -8.47 1.93
C GLY A 58 -3.09 -9.34 1.17
N LYS A 59 -2.84 -9.02 -0.11
CA LYS A 59 -2.12 -9.93 -1.00
C LYS A 59 -0.62 -9.93 -0.82
N LEU A 60 0.01 -8.82 -0.42
CA LEU A 60 1.46 -8.78 -0.24
C LEU A 60 1.91 -9.65 0.95
N ALA A 61 1.13 -9.63 2.03
CA ALA A 61 1.40 -10.45 3.20
C ALA A 61 1.30 -11.95 2.87
N ASP A 62 0.26 -12.33 2.12
CA ASP A 62 0.08 -13.71 1.65
C ASP A 62 1.23 -14.15 0.73
N LEU A 63 1.59 -13.33 -0.26
CA LEU A 63 2.65 -13.62 -1.22
C LEU A 63 4.01 -13.80 -0.53
N LYS A 64 4.29 -12.96 0.47
CA LYS A 64 5.50 -13.05 1.28
C LYS A 64 5.54 -14.37 2.07
N ASN A 65 4.43 -14.75 2.71
CA ASN A 65 4.35 -15.99 3.46
C ASN A 65 4.49 -17.22 2.56
N GLU A 66 3.92 -17.19 1.36
CA GLU A 66 4.07 -18.24 0.36
C GLU A 66 5.52 -18.40 -0.09
N HIS A 67 6.19 -17.28 -0.43
CA HIS A 67 7.61 -17.29 -0.80
C HIS A 67 8.51 -17.76 0.34
N VAL A 68 8.22 -17.40 1.60
CA VAL A 68 8.97 -17.89 2.76
C VAL A 68 8.85 -19.41 2.88
N LYS A 69 7.64 -19.97 2.74
CA LYS A 69 7.44 -21.44 2.78
C LYS A 69 8.17 -22.16 1.64
N GLU A 70 8.17 -21.58 0.45
CA GLU A 70 8.91 -22.13 -0.70
C GLU A 70 10.43 -22.15 -0.42
N ILE A 71 10.96 -21.06 0.14
CA ILE A 71 12.37 -20.99 0.57
C ILE A 71 12.67 -22.02 1.67
N GLU A 72 11.81 -22.16 2.68
CA GLU A 72 11.97 -23.15 3.76
C GLU A 72 11.99 -24.60 3.23
N MET A 73 11.13 -24.90 2.26
CA MET A 73 11.11 -26.20 1.58
C MET A 73 12.41 -26.46 0.81
N ILE A 74 12.91 -25.48 0.04
CA ILE A 74 14.18 -25.58 -0.68
C ILE A 74 15.36 -25.77 0.30
N ILE A 75 15.37 -25.05 1.42
CA ILE A 75 16.41 -25.19 2.46
C ILE A 75 16.38 -26.61 3.05
N THR A 76 15.18 -27.12 3.35
CA THR A 76 15.00 -28.47 3.93
C THR A 76 15.48 -29.54 2.96
N GLU A 77 15.14 -29.43 1.67
CA GLU A 77 15.59 -30.34 0.62
C GLU A 77 17.12 -30.28 0.43
N ALA A 78 17.72 -29.10 0.44
CA ALA A 78 19.17 -28.92 0.35
C ALA A 78 19.91 -29.54 1.55
N GLN A 79 19.36 -29.39 2.76
CA GLN A 79 19.92 -29.99 3.98
C GLN A 79 19.83 -31.52 3.96
N LEU A 80 18.72 -32.09 3.46
CA LEU A 80 18.53 -33.53 3.35
C LEU A 80 19.39 -34.17 2.25
N THR A 81 19.73 -33.43 1.20
CA THR A 81 20.59 -33.88 0.10
C THR A 81 22.09 -33.65 0.35
N GLY A 82 22.46 -33.10 1.52
CA GLY A 82 23.85 -32.88 1.91
C GLY A 82 24.52 -31.69 1.19
N VAL A 83 23.74 -30.78 0.61
CA VAL A 83 24.23 -29.58 -0.09
C VAL A 83 24.34 -28.43 0.92
N GLN A 84 25.56 -27.91 1.12
CA GLN A 84 25.79 -26.76 1.99
C GLN A 84 25.30 -25.47 1.30
N LEU A 85 24.06 -25.05 1.56
CA LEU A 85 23.50 -23.80 1.05
C LEU A 85 23.90 -22.62 1.95
N VAL A 86 24.80 -21.75 1.48
CA VAL A 86 25.14 -20.49 2.17
C VAL A 86 24.12 -19.42 1.76
N VAL A 87 23.00 -19.33 2.48
CA VAL A 87 22.01 -18.26 2.28
C VAL A 87 22.48 -17.00 2.99
N VAL A 88 23.24 -16.17 2.27
CA VAL A 88 23.60 -14.81 2.72
C VAL A 88 22.45 -13.86 2.39
N ALA A 89 21.94 -13.22 3.44
CA ALA A 89 21.22 -11.95 3.45
C ALA A 89 19.94 -11.85 2.60
N CYS A 90 18.78 -12.09 3.23
CA CYS A 90 17.59 -11.27 2.96
C CYS A 90 16.47 -11.37 4.03
N VAL A 91 16.68 -12.07 5.16
CA VAL A 91 15.64 -12.23 6.19
C VAL A 91 15.51 -10.99 7.09
N ASN A 92 16.53 -10.14 7.18
CA ASN A 92 16.52 -8.98 8.09
C ASN A 92 15.78 -7.73 7.57
N CYS A 93 15.27 -7.71 6.34
CA CYS A 93 14.45 -6.59 5.85
C CYS A 93 12.96 -6.72 6.21
N ILE A 94 12.58 -7.77 6.94
CA ILE A 94 11.18 -8.14 7.13
C ILE A 94 10.86 -8.45 8.60
N GLN A 95 11.22 -7.57 9.52
CA GLN A 95 10.57 -7.57 10.82
C GLN A 95 9.31 -6.69 10.73
N PRO A 96 8.11 -7.21 11.08
CA PRO A 96 6.99 -6.32 11.35
C PRO A 96 7.38 -5.47 12.57
N THR A 97 7.59 -4.18 12.38
CA THR A 97 7.72 -3.26 13.51
C THR A 97 6.39 -3.24 14.24
N SER A 98 6.30 -3.97 15.34
CA SER A 98 5.18 -3.90 16.28
C SER A 98 4.92 -2.42 16.64
N PRO A 99 3.66 -1.94 16.66
CA PRO A 99 3.37 -0.60 17.12
C PRO A 99 3.74 -0.50 18.61
N LYS A 100 4.74 0.32 18.93
CA LYS A 100 4.93 0.76 20.32
C LYS A 100 3.74 1.65 20.67
N HIS A 101 2.93 1.19 21.62
CA HIS A 101 1.96 1.99 22.33
C HIS A 101 2.64 3.30 22.79
N MET A 102 2.29 4.43 22.17
CA MET A 102 2.63 5.76 22.68
C MET A 102 1.65 6.10 23.79
N THR A 103 2.07 5.93 25.04
CA THR A 103 1.50 6.69 26.16
C THR A 103 2.05 8.11 26.09
N ARG A 104 1.21 9.05 25.65
CA ARG A 104 1.45 10.51 25.78
C ARG A 104 0.35 11.05 26.68
N GLU A 105 0.53 10.91 27.99
CA GLU A 105 -0.07 11.86 28.93
C GLU A 105 0.86 13.07 28.96
N GLU A 106 0.46 14.09 28.22
CA GLU A 106 1.09 15.40 28.20
C GLU A 106 0.65 16.14 29.47
N GLU A 107 1.60 16.35 30.36
CA GLU A 107 1.53 17.33 31.45
C GLU A 107 1.06 18.67 30.89
N ASN A 108 -0.05 19.17 31.44
CA ASN A 108 -0.55 20.52 31.25
C ASN A 108 -0.03 21.40 32.39
N PRO A 109 0.96 22.29 32.17
CA PRO A 109 1.16 23.43 33.03
C PRO A 109 0.49 24.64 32.39
N ILE A 110 -0.35 25.33 33.19
CA ILE A 110 -0.76 26.75 33.14
C ILE A 110 -2.28 26.87 33.30
N ALA A 111 -2.70 26.96 34.56
CA ALA A 111 -3.79 27.82 35.00
C ALA A 111 -3.66 28.07 36.51
N LYS A 112 -2.64 28.85 36.89
CA LYS A 112 -2.65 29.64 38.12
C LYS A 112 -2.55 31.09 37.69
N LEU A 113 -3.68 31.79 37.72
CA LEU A 113 -3.85 33.20 38.03
C LEU A 113 -5.36 33.49 38.16
#